data_AF-A0A4S8L4R6-F1
#
_entry.id   AF-A0A4S8L4R6-F1
#
_cell.length_a   1.000
_cell.length_b   1.000
_cell.length_c   1.000
_cell.angle_alpha   90.00
_cell.angle_beta   90.00
_cell.angle_gamma   90.00
#
_symmetry.space_group_name_H-M   'P 1'
#
loop_
_entity.id
_entity.type
_entity.pdbx_description
1 polymer ?
#
loop_
_entity_poly.entity_id
_entity_poly.type
_entity_poly.pdbx_seq_one_letter_code
_entity_poly.pdbx_strand_id
1 'polypeptide(L)'
;MSSHPLSYHLVSPYIKADFNSTIISKETVTTWVQYSLGWLQLSVAFILVATVAVFVKNKVQQIWITCLFFSRAYDLITSKLRVSSSNAFSFLVFDLPITAVKGKAARKSFFEDRNLSNAEGYRIFGGPNAISKVDENHVHPDKDEHLTRFMLRITDLVQRDRYTDAMPALFDAVGDLMATWGNQGIMDPFQNIYDVSLYYPSIPPPK
;
A
#
# COMPACT_ATOMS: atom_id res chain seq x y z
N MET A 1 -1.55 -78.74 8.34
CA MET A 1 -2.24 -77.47 8.68
C MET A 1 -2.84 -76.93 7.39
N SER A 2 -3.97 -77.49 6.99
CA SER A 2 -5.36 -76.98 7.18
C SER A 2 -5.66 -75.77 6.31
N SER A 3 -6.10 -76.08 5.08
CA SER A 3 -6.68 -75.17 4.11
C SER A 3 -8.21 -75.21 4.24
N HIS A 4 -8.81 -74.12 4.70
CA HIS A 4 -10.27 -73.92 4.67
C HIS A 4 -10.62 -72.86 3.60
N PRO A 5 -11.51 -73.16 2.65
CA PRO A 5 -12.07 -72.16 1.75
C PRO A 5 -13.27 -71.47 2.42
N LEU A 6 -13.25 -70.14 2.50
CA LEU A 6 -14.40 -69.33 2.89
C LEU A 6 -15.32 -69.15 1.68
N SER A 7 -16.51 -69.74 1.77
CA SER A 7 -17.59 -69.65 0.79
C SER A 7 -18.46 -68.43 1.10
N TYR A 8 -18.52 -67.45 0.20
CA TYR A 8 -19.41 -66.28 0.30
C TYR A 8 -20.67 -66.54 -0.53
N HIS A 9 -21.78 -66.80 0.17
CA HIS A 9 -23.11 -66.80 -0.42
C HIS A 9 -23.61 -65.36 -0.60
N LEU A 10 -23.53 -64.84 -1.83
CA LEU A 10 -24.25 -63.63 -2.24
C LEU A 10 -25.70 -64.00 -2.54
N VAL A 11 -26.57 -63.94 -1.53
CA VAL A 11 -28.03 -63.89 -1.73
C VAL A 11 -28.43 -62.43 -1.69
N SER A 12 -28.51 -61.80 -2.86
CA SER A 12 -29.16 -60.49 -3.00
C SER A 12 -30.67 -60.70 -3.02
N PRO A 13 -31.43 -60.21 -2.03
CA PRO A 13 -32.88 -60.21 -2.13
C PRO A 13 -33.28 -59.18 -3.18
N TYR A 14 -33.71 -59.68 -4.33
CA TYR A 14 -34.51 -58.93 -5.30
C TYR A 14 -35.74 -58.38 -4.55
N ILE A 15 -35.67 -57.11 -4.16
CA ILE A 15 -36.85 -56.32 -3.83
C ILE A 15 -37.56 -56.08 -5.17
N LYS A 16 -38.52 -56.95 -5.49
CA LYS A 16 -39.59 -56.63 -6.44
C LYS A 16 -40.39 -55.49 -5.81
N ALA A 17 -39.96 -54.26 -6.07
CA ALA A 17 -40.82 -53.11 -5.90
C ALA A 17 -41.88 -53.20 -7.00
N ASP A 18 -43.11 -53.48 -6.60
CA ASP A 18 -44.27 -53.37 -7.47
C ASP A 18 -44.31 -51.95 -8.03
N PHE A 19 -43.87 -51.80 -9.28
CA PHE A 19 -44.08 -50.61 -10.11
C PHE A 19 -45.53 -50.60 -10.58
N ASN A 20 -46.46 -50.64 -9.63
CA ASN A 20 -47.85 -50.33 -9.90
C ASN A 20 -47.90 -48.83 -10.10
N SER A 21 -48.25 -48.40 -11.31
CA SER A 21 -48.17 -47.03 -11.80
C SER A 21 -48.87 -46.06 -10.84
N THR A 22 -48.09 -45.46 -9.94
CA THR A 22 -48.52 -44.34 -9.14
C THR A 22 -48.81 -43.22 -10.12
N ILE A 23 -50.09 -42.97 -10.36
CA ILE A 23 -50.57 -41.77 -11.03
C ILE A 23 -50.12 -40.62 -10.12
N ILE A 24 -48.94 -40.07 -10.40
CA ILE A 24 -48.41 -38.91 -9.69
C ILE A 24 -49.43 -37.80 -9.96
N SER A 25 -50.24 -37.50 -8.94
CA SER A 25 -51.25 -36.45 -9.01
C SER A 25 -50.55 -35.16 -9.44
N LYS A 26 -51.13 -34.45 -10.43
CA LYS A 26 -50.61 -33.17 -10.94
C LYS A 26 -50.34 -32.18 -9.80
N GLU A 27 -51.09 -32.27 -8.70
CA GLU A 27 -50.92 -31.44 -7.50
C GLU A 27 -49.57 -31.67 -6.80
N THR A 28 -49.09 -32.91 -6.75
CA THR A 28 -47.78 -33.21 -6.14
C THR A 28 -46.63 -32.66 -6.98
N VAL A 29 -46.69 -32.72 -8.31
CA VAL A 29 -45.65 -32.14 -9.17
C VAL A 29 -45.57 -30.62 -9.00
N THR A 30 -46.72 -29.94 -8.89
CA THR A 30 -46.74 -28.49 -8.72
C THR A 30 -46.12 -28.01 -7.41
N THR A 31 -46.28 -28.75 -6.31
CA THR A 31 -45.66 -28.38 -5.03
C THR A 31 -44.15 -28.57 -5.07
N TRP A 32 -43.65 -29.67 -5.64
CA TRP A 32 -42.20 -29.88 -5.84
C TRP A 32 -41.55 -28.79 -6.70
N VAL A 33 -42.22 -28.38 -7.79
CA VAL A 33 -41.75 -27.28 -8.64
C VAL A 33 -41.70 -25.97 -7.84
N GLN A 34 -42.74 -25.64 -7.07
CA GLN A 34 -42.77 -24.44 -6.23
C GLN A 34 -41.68 -24.43 -5.16
N TYR A 35 -41.47 -25.55 -4.46
CA TYR A 35 -40.38 -25.67 -3.48
C TYR A 35 -39.01 -25.50 -4.13
N SER A 36 -38.77 -26.17 -5.26
CA SER A 36 -37.49 -26.06 -5.99
C SER A 36 -37.20 -24.63 -6.46
N LEU A 37 -38.23 -23.91 -6.92
CA LEU A 37 -38.11 -22.52 -7.33
C LEU A 37 -37.82 -21.61 -6.13
N GLY A 38 -38.44 -21.85 -4.98
CA GLY A 38 -38.16 -21.12 -3.74
C GLY A 38 -36.72 -21.32 -3.26
N TRP A 39 -36.20 -22.55 -3.31
CA TRP A 39 -34.79 -22.84 -2.97
C TRP A 39 -33.80 -22.19 -3.94
N LEU A 40 -34.13 -22.12 -5.23
CA LEU A 40 -33.33 -21.39 -6.22
C LEU A 40 -33.33 -19.88 -5.94
N GLN A 41 -34.47 -19.29 -5.59
CA GLN A 41 -34.52 -17.87 -5.23
C GLN A 41 -33.70 -17.56 -3.97
N LEU A 42 -33.77 -18.41 -2.95
CA LEU A 42 -32.99 -18.26 -1.73
C LEU A 42 -31.48 -18.41 -1.98
N SER A 43 -31.07 -19.36 -2.82
CA SER A 43 -29.65 -19.56 -3.13
C SER A 43 -29.08 -18.39 -3.93
N VAL A 44 -29.84 -17.85 -4.89
CA VAL A 44 -29.46 -16.65 -5.65
C VAL A 44 -29.34 -15.44 -4.71
N ALA A 45 -30.32 -15.23 -3.83
CA ALA A 45 -30.28 -14.16 -2.84
C ALA A 45 -29.05 -14.29 -1.91
N PHE A 46 -28.74 -15.50 -1.45
CA PHE A 46 -27.57 -15.75 -0.61
C PHE A 46 -26.25 -15.45 -1.33
N ILE A 47 -26.10 -15.89 -2.58
CA ILE A 47 -24.92 -15.60 -3.40
C ILE A 47 -24.78 -14.08 -3.58
N LEU A 48 -25.87 -13.38 -3.87
CA LEU A 48 -25.85 -11.92 -4.04
C LEU A 48 -25.39 -11.23 -2.75
N VAL A 49 -25.97 -11.59 -1.60
CA VAL A 49 -25.54 -11.04 -0.30
C VAL A 49 -24.07 -11.33 -0.02
N ALA A 50 -23.60 -12.55 -0.29
CA ALA A 50 -22.19 -12.92 -0.10
C ALA A 50 -21.26 -12.10 -1.00
N THR A 51 -21.61 -11.90 -2.27
CA THR A 51 -20.80 -11.08 -3.19
C THR A 51 -20.72 -9.61 -2.77
N VAL A 52 -21.84 -9.03 -2.31
CA VAL A 52 -21.88 -7.67 -1.78
C VAL A 52 -21.03 -7.55 -0.51
N ALA A 53 -21.13 -8.51 0.41
CA ALA A 53 -20.34 -8.52 1.63
C ALA A 53 -18.82 -8.57 1.34
N VAL A 54 -18.40 -9.41 0.39
CA VAL A 54 -16.99 -9.49 -0.06
C VAL A 54 -16.53 -8.17 -0.67
N PHE A 55 -17.37 -7.54 -1.51
CA PHE A 55 -17.05 -6.26 -2.13
C PHE A 55 -16.89 -5.13 -1.10
N VAL A 56 -17.83 -5.02 -0.15
CA VAL A 56 -17.77 -4.02 0.93
C VAL A 56 -16.52 -4.23 1.77
N LYS A 57 -16.22 -5.47 2.16
CA LYS A 57 -15.00 -5.79 2.93
C LYS A 57 -13.74 -5.34 2.20
N ASN A 58 -13.64 -5.61 0.90
CA ASN A 58 -12.48 -5.23 0.11
C ASN A 58 -12.33 -3.70 0.01
N LYS A 59 -13.42 -2.97 -0.22
CA LYS A 59 -13.40 -1.50 -0.28
C LYS A 59 -13.07 -0.86 1.06
N VAL A 60 -13.62 -1.36 2.16
CA VAL A 60 -13.27 -0.90 3.52
C VAL A 60 -11.78 -1.13 3.80
N GLN A 61 -11.25 -2.29 3.42
CA GLN A 61 -9.82 -2.59 3.58
C GLN A 61 -8.93 -1.65 2.74
N GLN A 62 -9.33 -1.33 1.50
CA GLN A 62 -8.60 -0.36 0.66
C GLN A 62 -8.60 1.05 1.26
N ILE A 63 -9.74 1.51 1.77
CA ILE A 63 -9.85 2.82 2.44
C ILE A 63 -8.95 2.85 3.67
N TRP A 64 -8.97 1.78 4.48
CA TRP A 64 -8.12 1.66 5.65
C TRP A 64 -6.62 1.73 5.31
N ILE A 65 -6.18 0.99 4.29
CA ILE A 65 -4.80 1.01 3.80
C ILE A 65 -4.43 2.41 3.30
N THR A 66 -5.34 3.07 2.58
CA THR A 66 -5.14 4.44 2.09
C THR A 66 -4.98 5.42 3.25
N CYS A 67 -5.85 5.38 4.27
CA CYS A 67 -5.72 6.21 5.46
C CYS A 67 -4.42 5.94 6.24
N LEU A 68 -4.03 4.68 6.39
CA LEU A 68 -2.75 4.32 7.02
C LEU A 68 -1.55 4.80 6.21
N PHE A 69 -1.64 4.79 4.89
CA PHE A 69 -0.58 5.27 4.02
C PHE A 69 -0.33 6.77 4.22
N PHE A 70 -1.38 7.60 4.30
CA PHE A 70 -1.20 9.05 4.52
C PHE A 70 -0.81 9.42 5.95
N SER A 71 -1.28 8.68 6.95
CA SER A 71 -0.99 8.99 8.36
C SER A 71 0.30 8.37 8.88
N ARG A 72 0.65 7.17 8.42
CA ARG A 72 1.74 6.34 8.94
C ARG A 72 2.42 5.52 7.83
N ALA A 73 2.72 6.16 6.69
CA ALA A 73 3.32 5.53 5.52
C ALA A 73 4.56 4.69 5.87
N TYR A 74 5.45 5.24 6.69
CA TYR A 74 6.67 4.57 7.11
C TYR A 74 6.40 3.28 7.87
N ASP A 75 5.48 3.30 8.84
CA ASP A 75 5.13 2.12 9.64
C ASP A 75 4.42 1.07 8.80
N LEU A 76 3.50 1.49 7.92
CA LEU A 76 2.80 0.61 6.99
C LEU A 76 3.79 -0.14 6.09
N ILE A 77 4.68 0.59 5.42
CA ILE A 77 5.67 0.02 4.50
C ILE A 77 6.64 -0.88 5.26
N THR A 78 7.19 -0.40 6.39
CA THR A 78 8.19 -1.13 7.15
C THR A 78 7.62 -2.40 7.79
N SER A 79 6.40 -2.35 8.33
CA SER A 79 5.76 -3.53 8.92
C SER A 79 5.47 -4.60 7.86
N LYS A 80 4.96 -4.22 6.69
CA LYS A 80 4.68 -5.15 5.59
C LYS A 80 5.94 -5.77 5.01
N LEU A 81 7.00 -4.98 4.83
CA LEU A 81 8.31 -5.47 4.35
C LEU A 81 9.09 -6.28 5.39
N ARG A 82 8.75 -6.19 6.68
CA ARG A 82 9.32 -7.06 7.72
C ARG A 82 8.68 -8.44 7.75
N VAL A 83 7.36 -8.50 7.54
CA VAL A 83 6.59 -9.76 7.53
C VAL A 83 6.74 -10.49 6.20
N SER A 84 6.87 -9.75 5.09
CA SER A 84 7.10 -10.34 3.77
C SER A 84 8.49 -10.97 3.70
N SER A 85 8.58 -12.21 3.22
CA SER A 85 9.85 -12.85 2.87
C SER A 85 10.48 -12.26 1.60
N SER A 86 9.71 -11.47 0.83
CA SER A 86 10.17 -10.80 -0.36
C SER A 86 10.61 -9.36 -0.07
N ASN A 87 11.60 -8.89 -0.83
CA ASN A 87 12.09 -7.51 -0.75
C ASN A 87 11.14 -6.48 -1.41
N ALA A 88 9.93 -6.89 -1.79
CA ALA A 88 8.95 -6.05 -2.44
C ALA A 88 7.55 -6.31 -1.87
N PHE A 89 6.72 -5.29 -1.84
CA PHE A 89 5.33 -5.39 -1.43
C PHE A 89 4.49 -4.41 -2.25
N SER A 90 3.42 -4.89 -2.87
CA SER A 90 2.54 -4.08 -3.71
C SER A 90 1.18 -3.90 -3.05
N PHE A 91 0.64 -2.69 -3.11
CA PHE A 91 -0.68 -2.36 -2.60
C PHE A 91 -1.31 -1.24 -3.42
N LEU A 92 -2.62 -1.04 -3.28
CA LEU A 92 -3.37 -0.01 -4.00
C LEU A 92 -3.66 1.17 -3.08
N VAL A 93 -3.41 2.37 -3.56
CA VAL A 93 -3.81 3.64 -2.93
C VAL A 93 -4.60 4.43 -3.95
N PHE A 94 -5.89 4.68 -3.72
CA PHE A 94 -6.78 5.33 -4.70
C PHE A 94 -6.71 4.71 -6.11
N ASP A 95 -6.70 3.38 -6.18
CA ASP A 95 -6.53 2.59 -7.41
C ASP A 95 -5.17 2.76 -8.12
N LEU A 96 -4.23 3.48 -7.52
CA LEU A 96 -2.84 3.56 -7.96
C LEU A 96 -2.03 2.39 -7.38
N PRO A 97 -1.42 1.53 -8.22
CA PRO A 97 -0.55 0.47 -7.74
C PRO A 97 0.77 1.07 -7.22
N ILE A 98 1.02 0.89 -5.93
CA ILE A 98 2.27 1.31 -5.28
C ILE A 98 3.06 0.06 -4.92
N THR A 99 4.28 -0.02 -5.46
CA THR A 99 5.24 -1.08 -5.14
C THR A 99 6.32 -0.53 -4.21
N ALA A 100 6.28 -0.94 -2.96
CA ALA A 100 7.34 -0.66 -2.00
C ALA A 100 8.45 -1.71 -2.14
N VAL A 101 9.70 -1.27 -2.20
CA VAL A 101 10.88 -2.14 -2.34
C VAL A 101 11.91 -1.85 -1.25
N LYS A 102 12.68 -2.87 -0.85
CA LYS A 102 13.71 -2.79 0.19
C LYS A 102 15.03 -3.36 -0.30
N GLY A 103 16.11 -2.78 0.22
CA GLY A 103 17.47 -3.32 0.09
C GLY A 103 18.35 -2.50 -0.84
N LYS A 104 19.65 -2.77 -0.77
CA LYS A 104 20.68 -2.04 -1.54
C LYS A 104 20.49 -2.20 -3.04
N ALA A 105 20.16 -3.42 -3.49
CA ALA A 105 19.93 -3.71 -4.91
C ALA A 105 18.71 -2.94 -5.46
N ALA A 106 17.60 -2.93 -4.72
CA ALA A 106 16.40 -2.19 -5.09
C ALA A 106 16.66 -0.68 -5.15
N ARG A 107 17.40 -0.13 -4.19
CA ARG A 107 17.81 1.28 -4.20
C ARG A 107 18.64 1.61 -5.42
N LYS A 108 19.61 0.76 -5.77
CA LYS A 108 20.45 0.94 -6.95
C LYS A 108 19.59 0.95 -8.22
N SER A 109 18.70 -0.03 -8.37
CA SER A 109 17.77 -0.09 -9.51
C SER A 109 16.86 1.14 -9.58
N PHE A 110 16.34 1.62 -8.45
CA PHE A 110 15.45 2.78 -8.42
C PHE A 110 16.12 4.05 -8.96
N PHE A 111 17.41 4.26 -8.67
CA PHE A 111 18.14 5.44 -9.14
C PHE A 111 18.80 5.28 -10.52
N GLU A 112 19.00 4.04 -10.98
CA GLU A 112 19.62 3.77 -12.30
C GLU A 112 18.61 3.54 -13.42
N ASP A 113 17.36 3.17 -13.09
CA ASP A 113 16.34 2.89 -14.08
C ASP A 113 15.82 4.18 -14.72
N ARG A 114 16.00 4.28 -16.04
CA ARG A 114 15.54 5.43 -16.84
C ARG A 114 14.03 5.45 -17.02
N ASN A 115 13.35 4.34 -16.73
CA ASN A 115 11.90 4.22 -16.82
C ASN A 115 11.21 4.68 -15.53
N LEU A 116 11.96 5.12 -14.52
CA LEU A 116 11.41 5.71 -13.30
C LEU A 116 11.64 7.22 -13.32
N SER A 117 10.56 7.98 -13.14
CA SER A 117 10.60 9.44 -13.05
C SER A 117 10.34 9.89 -11.62
N ASN A 118 11.32 10.57 -11.01
CA ASN A 118 11.17 11.15 -9.69
C ASN A 118 10.15 12.30 -9.72
N ALA A 119 10.17 13.12 -10.78
CA ALA A 119 9.27 14.24 -10.96
C ALA A 119 7.80 13.79 -11.00
N GLU A 120 7.49 12.73 -11.75
CA GLU A 120 6.14 12.15 -11.80
C GLU A 120 5.75 11.52 -10.46
N GLY A 121 6.68 10.83 -9.79
CA GLY A 121 6.48 10.27 -8.46
C GLY A 121 6.08 11.34 -7.44
N TYR A 122 6.76 12.49 -7.41
CA TYR A 122 6.45 13.59 -6.50
C TYR A 122 5.12 14.28 -6.80
N ARG A 123 4.67 14.32 -8.07
CA ARG A 123 3.37 14.90 -8.42
C ARG A 123 2.20 14.20 -7.71
N ILE A 124 2.32 12.92 -7.40
CA ILE A 124 1.31 12.15 -6.66
C ILE A 124 1.19 12.61 -5.20
N PHE A 125 2.24 13.19 -4.63
CA PHE A 125 2.29 13.63 -3.24
C PHE A 125 2.20 15.16 -3.06
N GLY A 126 2.31 15.94 -4.14
CA GLY A 126 2.53 17.39 -4.13
C GLY A 126 1.33 18.32 -3.90
N GLY A 127 0.19 17.84 -3.40
CA GLY A 127 -0.96 18.69 -3.06
C GLY A 127 -2.09 18.75 -4.11
N PRO A 128 -2.96 19.77 -4.12
CA PRO A 128 -4.31 19.72 -4.73
C PRO A 128 -4.40 19.44 -6.24
N ASN A 129 -3.29 19.47 -6.97
CA ASN A 129 -3.21 19.10 -8.39
C ASN A 129 -2.68 17.66 -8.62
N ALA A 130 -2.54 16.87 -7.55
CA ALA A 130 -1.93 15.54 -7.53
C ALA A 130 -2.86 14.41 -7.99
N ILE A 131 -3.66 14.59 -9.04
CA ILE A 131 -4.37 13.47 -9.67
C ILE A 131 -4.49 13.75 -11.17
N SER A 132 -3.42 13.48 -11.91
CA SER A 132 -3.56 13.11 -13.31
C SER A 132 -3.09 11.68 -13.39
N LYS A 133 -3.95 10.79 -13.92
CA LYS A 133 -3.61 9.41 -14.23
C LYS A 133 -2.22 9.41 -14.87
N VAL A 134 -1.27 8.72 -14.24
CA VAL A 134 0.05 8.51 -14.84
C VAL A 134 -0.24 7.74 -16.13
N ASP A 135 0.05 8.34 -17.28
CA ASP A 135 -0.07 7.64 -18.56
C ASP A 135 1.06 6.61 -18.61
N GLU A 136 0.72 5.34 -18.43
CA GLU A 136 1.68 4.23 -18.44
C GLU A 136 2.50 4.18 -19.74
N ASN A 137 2.00 4.81 -20.82
CA ASN A 137 2.66 4.85 -22.13
C ASN A 137 3.55 6.10 -22.34
N HIS A 138 3.53 7.07 -21.43
CA HIS A 138 4.29 8.32 -21.51
C HIS A 138 4.96 8.67 -20.18
N VAL A 139 5.67 7.72 -19.56
CA VAL A 139 6.72 8.10 -18.61
C VAL A 139 7.79 8.79 -19.43
N HIS A 140 7.83 10.12 -19.39
CA HIS A 140 8.89 10.84 -20.06
C HIS A 140 10.17 10.60 -19.24
N PRO A 141 11.16 9.83 -19.76
CA PRO A 141 12.40 9.61 -19.06
C PRO A 141 13.01 10.98 -18.80
N ASP A 142 13.18 11.25 -17.51
CA ASP A 142 13.47 12.54 -16.92
C ASP A 142 14.54 13.30 -17.72
N LYS A 143 14.07 14.20 -18.59
CA LYS A 143 14.85 15.31 -19.13
C LYS A 143 14.38 16.60 -18.47
N ASP A 144 14.01 16.58 -17.18
CA ASP A 144 13.87 17.82 -16.43
C ASP A 144 15.26 18.42 -16.22
N GLU A 145 15.72 19.10 -17.25
CA GLU A 145 16.90 19.97 -17.24
C GLU A 145 16.82 20.94 -16.06
N HIS A 146 15.60 21.34 -15.67
CA HIS A 146 15.32 22.12 -14.47
C HIS A 146 15.69 21.42 -13.16
N LEU A 147 15.31 20.15 -12.99
CA LEU A 147 15.60 19.39 -11.78
C LEU A 147 17.09 19.04 -11.70
N THR A 148 17.70 18.71 -12.84
CA THR A 148 19.16 18.52 -12.95
C THR A 148 19.91 19.80 -12.62
N ARG A 149 19.53 20.95 -13.20
CA ARG A 149 20.13 22.26 -12.88
C ARG A 149 19.94 22.64 -11.41
N PHE A 150 18.78 22.32 -10.83
CA PHE A 150 18.52 22.55 -9.41
C PHE A 150 19.41 21.69 -8.52
N MET A 151 19.55 20.40 -8.80
CA MET A 151 20.42 19.48 -8.06
C MET A 151 21.90 19.88 -8.18
N LEU A 152 22.34 20.34 -9.35
CA LEU A 152 23.69 20.88 -9.53
C LEU A 152 23.92 22.14 -8.68
N ARG A 153 22.95 23.06 -8.63
CA ARG A 153 23.01 24.24 -7.75
C ARG A 153 23.03 23.86 -6.27
N ILE A 154 22.21 22.90 -5.85
CA ILE A 154 22.25 22.40 -4.47
C ILE A 154 23.62 21.81 -4.18
N THR A 155 24.16 20.98 -5.08
CA THR A 155 25.46 20.35 -4.88
C THR A 155 26.57 21.39 -4.77
N ASP A 156 26.50 22.46 -5.57
CA ASP A 156 27.42 23.60 -5.50
C ASP A 156 27.29 24.40 -4.19
N LEU A 157 26.07 24.59 -3.70
CA LEU A 157 25.81 25.20 -2.39
C LEU A 157 26.27 24.31 -1.22
N VAL A 158 26.20 22.99 -1.41
CA VAL A 158 26.49 21.94 -0.42
C VAL A 158 27.96 21.47 -0.53
N GLN A 159 28.81 22.22 -1.23
CA GLN A 159 30.24 21.91 -1.30
C GLN A 159 30.90 21.98 0.07
N ARG A 160 31.82 21.04 0.31
CA ARG A 160 32.52 20.86 1.60
C ARG A 160 33.18 22.16 2.06
N ASP A 161 33.78 22.91 1.15
CA ASP A 161 34.52 24.13 1.47
C ASP A 161 33.56 25.23 1.99
N ARG A 162 32.40 25.38 1.36
CA ARG A 162 31.36 26.32 1.81
C ARG A 162 30.75 25.91 3.13
N TYR A 163 30.60 24.60 3.38
CA TYR A 163 30.21 24.11 4.70
C TYR A 163 31.25 24.43 5.74
N THR A 164 32.53 24.14 5.49
CA THR A 164 33.58 24.41 6.48
C THR A 164 33.69 25.89 6.82
N ASP A 165 33.41 26.78 5.86
CA ASP A 165 33.39 28.23 6.08
C ASP A 165 32.12 28.71 6.80
N ALA A 166 30.97 28.11 6.50
CA ALA A 166 29.69 28.48 7.10
C ALA A 166 29.44 27.86 8.49
N MET A 167 30.08 26.73 8.81
CA MET A 167 29.89 26.02 10.08
C MET A 167 30.27 26.85 11.31
N PRO A 168 31.42 27.55 11.36
CA PRO A 168 31.75 28.42 12.48
C PRO A 168 30.68 29.50 12.71
N ALA A 169 30.26 30.19 11.65
CA ALA A 169 29.23 31.23 11.74
C ALA A 169 27.88 30.67 12.20
N LEU A 170 27.52 29.45 11.79
CA LEU A 170 26.32 28.77 12.29
C LEU A 170 26.44 28.46 13.78
N PHE A 171 27.57 27.92 14.24
CA PHE A 171 27.77 27.61 15.66
C PHE A 171 27.81 28.86 16.53
N ASP A 172 28.40 29.95 16.03
CA ASP A 172 28.39 31.25 16.71
C ASP A 172 26.95 31.77 16.85
N ALA A 173 26.16 31.73 15.77
CA ALA A 173 24.75 32.13 15.80
C ALA A 173 23.90 31.26 16.74
N VAL A 174 24.16 29.95 16.77
CA VAL A 174 23.53 29.02 17.72
C VAL A 174 23.92 29.38 19.16
N GLY A 175 25.20 29.70 19.40
CA GLY A 175 25.70 30.11 20.71
C GLY A 175 25.07 31.41 21.20
N ASP A 176 24.94 32.40 20.32
CA ASP A 176 24.28 33.67 20.60
C ASP A 176 22.80 33.45 20.93
N LEU A 177 22.10 32.62 20.15
CA LEU A 177 20.71 32.27 20.41
C LEU A 177 20.56 31.51 21.74
N MET A 178 21.45 30.56 22.02
CA MET A 178 21.48 29.83 23.30
C MET A 178 21.69 30.77 24.48
N ALA A 179 22.49 31.83 24.33
CA ALA A 179 22.67 32.84 25.36
C ALA A 179 21.37 33.63 25.66
N THR A 180 20.46 33.76 24.70
CA THR A 180 19.15 34.41 24.90
C THR A 180 18.14 33.56 25.67
N TRP A 181 18.33 32.24 25.73
CA TRP A 181 17.39 31.32 26.40
C TRP A 181 17.44 31.37 27.93
N GLY A 182 18.41 32.09 28.50
CA GLY A 182 18.54 32.30 29.94
C GLY A 182 18.98 31.06 30.73
N ASN A 183 18.95 31.15 32.07
CA ASN A 183 19.47 30.09 32.97
C ASN A 183 18.42 29.04 33.37
N GLN A 184 17.21 29.07 32.79
CA GLN A 184 16.16 28.10 33.11
C GLN A 184 16.32 26.89 32.21
N GLY A 185 16.75 25.76 32.79
CA GLY A 185 17.18 24.55 32.08
C GLY A 185 16.07 23.74 31.40
N ILE A 186 15.02 24.36 30.89
CA ILE A 186 13.95 23.69 30.12
C ILE A 186 13.73 24.45 28.81
N MET A 187 14.17 23.83 27.71
CA MET A 187 13.97 24.29 26.35
C MET A 187 13.15 23.24 25.61
N ASP A 188 12.16 23.65 24.82
CA ASP A 188 11.54 22.77 23.84
C ASP A 188 12.36 22.82 22.53
N PRO A 189 13.11 21.75 22.20
CA PRO A 189 13.92 21.71 20.99
C PRO A 189 13.07 21.80 19.71
N PHE A 190 11.78 21.47 19.75
CA PHE A 190 10.93 21.53 18.56
C PHE A 190 10.31 22.89 18.33
N GLN A 191 10.20 23.75 19.33
CA GLN A 191 9.76 25.13 19.13
C GLN A 191 10.95 26.04 18.81
N ASN A 192 12.05 25.89 19.54
CA ASN A 192 13.15 26.86 19.52
C ASN A 192 14.20 26.57 18.41
N ILE A 193 14.23 25.38 17.81
CA ILE A 193 15.16 25.08 16.69
C ILE A 193 14.77 25.80 15.40
N TYR A 194 13.49 26.16 15.25
CA TYR A 194 13.06 26.92 14.08
C TYR A 194 13.65 28.33 14.09
N ASP A 195 13.81 28.93 15.27
CA ASP A 195 14.50 30.21 15.44
C ASP A 195 15.97 30.11 15.00
N VAL A 196 16.67 29.03 15.34
CA VAL A 196 18.03 28.74 14.86
C VAL A 196 18.08 28.66 13.33
N SER A 197 17.12 27.96 12.72
CA SER A 197 17.14 27.69 11.27
C SER A 197 16.84 28.91 10.41
N LEU A 198 16.11 29.89 10.95
CA LEU A 198 15.68 31.11 10.26
C LEU A 198 16.51 32.34 10.64
N TYR A 199 17.27 32.29 11.74
CA TYR A 199 18.16 33.37 12.16
C TYR A 199 19.47 33.32 11.35
N TYR A 200 19.42 33.86 10.14
CA TYR A 200 20.62 34.15 9.36
C TYR A 200 20.98 35.62 9.56
N PRO A 201 22.03 35.97 10.33
CA PRO A 201 22.55 37.32 10.30
C PRO A 201 22.98 37.61 8.86
N SER A 202 22.43 38.69 8.28
CA SER A 202 22.70 39.09 6.90
C SER A 202 24.21 39.09 6.65
N ILE A 203 24.71 38.12 5.86
CA ILE A 203 26.11 38.13 5.42
C ILE A 203 26.30 39.44 4.66
N PRO A 204 27.18 40.34 5.10
CA PRO A 204 27.46 41.56 4.35
C PRO A 204 28.02 41.15 2.98
N PRO A 205 27.61 41.83 1.89
CA PRO A 205 28.03 41.46 0.56
C PRO A 205 29.57 41.49 0.45
N PRO A 206 30.17 40.55 -0.30
CA PRO A 206 31.61 40.58 -0.53
C PRO A 206 32.00 41.91 -1.17
N LYS A 207 33.08 42.52 -0.65
CA LYS A 207 33.67 43.75 -1.19
C LYS A 207 34.39 43.49 -2.50
#